data_AF-A0A852TWQ5-F1
#
_entry.id   AF-A0A852TWQ5-F1
#
_cell.length_a   1.000
_cell.length_b   1.000
_cell.length_c   1.000
_cell.angle_alpha   90.00
_cell.angle_beta   90.00
_cell.angle_gamma   90.00
#
_symmetry.space_group_name_H-M   'P 1'
#
loop_
_entity.id
_entity.type
_entity.pdbx_description
1 polymer ?
#
loop_
_entity_poly.entity_id
_entity_poly.type
_entity_poly.pdbx_seq_one_letter_code
_entity_poly.pdbx_strand_id
1 'polypeptide(L)'
;MRAWPLFAQPRPLACLVFLVIACDLVLAVAGGLVTRIRLEEVCTAAALVTCGVVCVEAMRRLGMPGGVVRDLLGAWWIPMLLLLPPFYSLIVPIPIYVMLQLRIRRAVVFRRVFSVASVALAGFTASTAFHAIVTGEVVLLDGVSGITEQSVLISGPGLLAAVLCCALFSVLNTALVAGAVRLSARETPRRRLIWDREAILLDWAELCVGLTVAILCGLSLYLLALVLPPVLLLQRSLLFQQLQTAARTDPKTGLLNAATWEREAEAELVRAMRSGRPLAVLIIDIDHFKGVNDTYGHLFGDQVLLGVATTLTHQLRQYDVVGRFGGEEFVVLLPGADMAETCRIAERLRSRVGRMALPVDETTVTVTISVGAALLRVHGRDLIELLAAADLALYRAKDSGRNRVCLPVSGMPDFTERPAGRPGGGGRTAPAAE
;
A
#
# COMPACT_ATOMS: atom_id res chain seq x y z
N MET A 1 26.15 -27.84 9.54
CA MET A 1 24.97 -27.78 8.64
C MET A 1 23.98 -26.77 9.20
N ARG A 2 23.87 -25.56 8.62
CA ARG A 2 22.86 -24.57 9.04
C ARG A 2 21.49 -25.15 8.69
N ALA A 3 20.64 -25.43 9.68
CA ALA A 3 19.28 -25.90 9.45
C ALA A 3 18.56 -24.90 8.51
N TRP A 4 18.07 -25.40 7.37
CA TRP A 4 17.40 -24.56 6.37
C TRP A 4 16.22 -23.84 7.04
N PRO A 5 16.01 -22.53 6.84
CA PRO A 5 14.90 -21.77 7.41
C PRO A 5 13.51 -22.40 7.28
N LEU A 6 13.32 -23.30 6.30
CA LEU A 6 12.08 -24.06 6.08
C LEU A 6 11.83 -25.10 7.18
N PHE A 7 12.87 -25.77 7.69
CA PHE A 7 12.74 -26.78 8.76
C PHE A 7 12.54 -26.16 10.14
N ALA A 8 12.74 -24.85 10.27
CA ALA A 8 12.41 -24.09 11.47
C ALA A 8 10.92 -23.65 11.51
N GLN A 9 10.15 -23.89 10.45
CA GLN A 9 8.74 -23.53 10.35
C GLN A 9 7.82 -24.64 10.90
N PRO A 10 6.55 -24.33 11.24
CA PRO A 10 5.58 -25.34 11.65
C PRO A 10 5.40 -26.43 10.57
N ARG A 11 5.38 -27.70 11.00
CA ARG A 11 5.19 -28.89 10.14
C ARG A 11 4.07 -28.77 9.09
N PRO A 12 2.86 -28.25 9.40
CA PRO A 12 1.82 -28.11 8.37
C PRO A 12 2.19 -27.14 7.26
N LEU A 13 2.92 -26.05 7.56
CA LEU A 13 3.40 -25.11 6.54
C LEU A 13 4.44 -25.79 5.63
N ALA A 14 5.39 -26.52 6.22
CA ALA A 14 6.37 -27.26 5.44
C ALA A 14 5.69 -28.27 4.51
N CYS A 15 4.69 -29.02 5.00
CA CYS A 15 3.92 -29.98 4.20
C CYS A 15 3.22 -29.31 3.01
N LEU A 16 2.51 -28.20 3.24
CA LEU A 16 1.85 -27.44 2.17
C LEU A 16 2.86 -26.97 1.11
N VAL A 17 4.00 -26.41 1.56
CA VAL A 17 5.05 -25.92 0.64
C VAL A 17 5.61 -27.06 -0.21
N PHE A 18 5.92 -28.22 0.41
CA PHE A 18 6.41 -29.39 -0.32
C PHE A 18 5.37 -29.94 -1.30
N LEU A 19 4.10 -30.03 -0.88
CA LEU A 19 3.02 -30.52 -1.73
C LEU A 19 2.86 -29.66 -2.99
N VAL A 20 2.78 -28.33 -2.81
CA VAL A 20 2.62 -27.37 -3.92
C VAL A 20 3.80 -27.46 -4.89
N ILE A 21 5.03 -27.50 -4.39
CA ILE A 21 6.23 -27.62 -5.23
C ILE A 21 6.28 -28.98 -5.95
N ALA A 22 5.92 -30.07 -5.27
CA ALA A 22 5.92 -31.40 -5.87
C ALA A 22 4.86 -31.52 -6.98
N CYS A 23 3.65 -31.00 -6.76
CA CYS A 23 2.61 -30.95 -7.78
C CYS A 23 3.05 -30.15 -9.00
N ASP A 24 3.63 -28.96 -8.80
CA ASP A 24 4.16 -28.12 -9.88
C ASP A 24 5.24 -28.85 -10.69
N LEU A 25 6.21 -29.48 -10.01
CA LEU A 25 7.28 -30.24 -10.65
C LEU A 25 6.74 -31.44 -11.46
N VAL A 26 5.79 -32.20 -10.90
CA VAL A 26 5.20 -33.36 -11.60
C VAL A 26 4.46 -32.91 -12.86
N LEU A 27 3.68 -31.84 -12.78
CA LEU A 27 2.96 -31.29 -13.94
C LEU A 27 3.93 -30.71 -14.98
N ALA A 28 4.99 -30.03 -14.55
CA ALA A 28 5.99 -29.47 -15.46
C ALA A 28 6.74 -30.57 -16.21
N VAL A 29 7.13 -31.66 -15.52
CA VAL A 29 7.78 -32.81 -16.17
C VAL A 29 6.81 -33.53 -17.12
N ALA A 30 5.57 -33.78 -16.68
CA ALA A 30 4.56 -34.43 -17.51
C ALA A 30 4.23 -33.60 -18.77
N GLY A 31 4.06 -32.29 -18.62
CA GLY A 31 3.84 -31.38 -19.75
C GLY A 31 5.03 -31.33 -20.70
N GLY A 32 6.26 -31.28 -20.18
CA GLY A 32 7.46 -31.27 -21.03
C GLY A 32 7.64 -32.52 -21.88
N LEU A 33 7.06 -33.65 -21.48
CA LEU A 33 7.09 -34.91 -22.24
C LEU A 33 6.00 -35.02 -23.31
N VAL A 34 4.91 -34.25 -23.17
CA VAL A 34 3.71 -34.37 -24.01
C VAL A 34 3.58 -33.19 -24.98
N THR A 35 3.88 -31.97 -24.52
CA THR A 35 3.65 -30.73 -25.27
C THR A 35 4.66 -30.56 -26.40
N ARG A 36 4.17 -30.31 -27.62
CA ARG A 36 5.02 -29.96 -28.76
C ARG A 36 5.37 -28.48 -28.75
N ILE A 37 6.64 -28.17 -28.54
CA ILE A 37 7.12 -26.78 -28.50
C ILE A 37 7.14 -26.18 -29.91
N ARG A 38 6.37 -25.11 -30.14
CA ARG A 38 6.40 -24.34 -31.40
C ARG A 38 7.22 -23.06 -31.27
N LEU A 39 7.86 -22.64 -32.36
CA LEU A 39 8.72 -21.45 -32.35
C LEU A 39 7.93 -20.17 -32.01
N GLU A 40 6.70 -20.04 -32.51
CA GLU A 40 5.85 -18.87 -32.27
C GLU A 40 5.47 -18.71 -30.77
N GLU A 41 5.17 -19.82 -30.10
CA GLU A 41 4.89 -19.86 -28.66
C GLU A 41 6.12 -19.44 -27.85
N VAL A 42 7.30 -19.98 -28.22
CA VAL A 42 8.57 -19.64 -27.55
C VAL A 42 8.89 -18.16 -27.73
N CYS A 43 8.69 -17.60 -28.93
CA CYS A 43 8.88 -16.17 -29.18
C CYS A 43 7.95 -15.30 -28.32
N THR A 44 6.67 -15.67 -28.24
CA THR A 44 5.67 -14.96 -27.43
C THR A 44 6.01 -15.04 -25.94
N ALA A 45 6.34 -16.24 -25.44
CA ALA A 45 6.77 -16.44 -24.07
C ALA A 45 8.05 -15.64 -23.74
N ALA A 46 9.05 -15.67 -24.62
CA ALA A 46 10.30 -14.93 -24.44
C ALA A 46 10.09 -13.42 -24.40
N ALA A 47 9.20 -12.89 -25.26
CA ALA A 47 8.87 -11.47 -25.27
C ALA A 47 8.16 -11.04 -23.97
N LEU A 48 7.17 -11.81 -23.50
CA LEU A 48 6.47 -11.54 -22.24
C LEU A 48 7.42 -11.62 -21.03
N VAL A 49 8.32 -12.62 -21.00
CA VAL A 49 9.37 -12.71 -19.98
C VAL A 49 10.28 -11.50 -20.02
N THR A 50 10.70 -11.07 -21.21
CA THR A 50 11.59 -9.91 -21.37
C THR A 50 10.93 -8.65 -20.82
N CYS A 51 9.66 -8.41 -21.12
CA CYS A 51 8.89 -7.32 -20.56
C CYS A 51 8.79 -7.40 -19.03
N GLY A 52 8.49 -8.59 -18.48
CA GLY A 52 8.48 -8.83 -17.03
C GLY A 52 9.84 -8.56 -16.38
N VAL A 53 10.95 -8.96 -17.01
CA VAL A 53 12.31 -8.69 -16.54
C VAL A 53 12.64 -7.20 -16.58
N VAL A 54 12.24 -6.48 -17.64
CA VAL A 54 12.39 -5.02 -17.71
C VAL A 54 11.62 -4.32 -16.58
N CYS A 55 10.40 -4.76 -16.28
CA CYS A 55 9.65 -4.33 -15.11
C CYS A 55 10.44 -4.56 -13.81
N VAL A 56 11.00 -5.76 -13.63
CA VAL A 56 11.82 -6.08 -12.45
C VAL A 56 13.05 -5.19 -12.32
N GLU A 57 13.78 -4.94 -13.40
CA GLU A 57 14.97 -4.10 -13.36
C GLU A 57 14.62 -2.62 -13.14
N ALA A 58 13.51 -2.14 -13.70
CA ALA A 58 13.00 -0.78 -13.45
C ALA A 58 12.65 -0.56 -11.96
N MET A 59 12.11 -1.58 -11.30
CA MET A 59 11.80 -1.52 -9.86
C MET A 59 13.04 -1.47 -8.97
N ARG A 60 14.19 -1.97 -9.43
CA ARG A 60 15.41 -2.13 -8.60
C ARG A 60 15.82 -0.85 -7.88
N ARG A 61 15.63 0.32 -8.51
CA ARG A 61 16.07 1.62 -7.99
C ARG A 61 15.16 2.21 -6.90
N LEU A 62 13.90 1.77 -6.82
CA LEU A 62 12.93 2.31 -5.86
C LEU A 62 13.11 1.72 -4.45
N GLY A 63 13.75 0.56 -4.34
CA GLY A 63 13.70 -0.25 -3.13
C GLY A 63 12.32 -0.93 -2.99
N MET A 64 12.22 -1.94 -2.13
CA MET A 64 10.95 -2.63 -1.86
C MET A 64 10.58 -2.45 -0.39
N PRO A 65 9.31 -2.18 -0.08
CA PRO A 65 8.85 -2.09 1.30
C PRO A 65 9.06 -3.44 2.01
N GLY A 66 9.36 -3.40 3.31
CA GLY A 66 9.46 -4.62 4.10
C GLY A 66 8.08 -5.22 4.33
N GLY A 67 7.82 -6.45 3.86
CA GLY A 67 6.53 -7.12 4.04
C GLY A 67 6.03 -7.86 2.79
N VAL A 68 4.71 -8.10 2.73
CA VAL A 68 4.03 -8.60 1.53
C VAL A 68 3.90 -7.43 0.56
N VAL A 69 4.75 -7.39 -0.45
CA VAL A 69 4.67 -6.40 -1.51
C VAL A 69 3.66 -6.90 -2.54
N ARG A 70 2.66 -6.09 -2.87
CA ARG A 70 1.79 -6.34 -4.02
C ARG A 70 2.45 -5.71 -5.23
N ASP A 71 2.93 -6.55 -6.13
CA ASP A 71 3.48 -6.12 -7.41
C ASP A 71 2.44 -6.27 -8.53
N LEU A 72 2.76 -5.75 -9.71
CA LEU A 72 1.89 -5.83 -10.89
C LEU A 72 2.36 -6.94 -11.85
N LEU A 73 3.06 -7.96 -11.34
CA LEU A 73 3.67 -8.98 -12.20
C LEU A 73 2.62 -9.89 -12.86
N GLY A 74 1.39 -9.96 -12.33
CA GLY A 74 0.25 -10.62 -12.99
C GLY A 74 -0.14 -10.03 -14.32
N ALA A 75 0.25 -8.78 -14.61
CA ALA A 75 0.14 -8.21 -15.96
C ALA A 75 0.87 -9.06 -17.02
N TRP A 76 1.91 -9.80 -16.61
CA TRP A 76 2.69 -10.67 -17.49
C TRP A 76 2.25 -12.13 -17.41
N TRP A 77 1.66 -12.58 -16.29
CA TRP A 77 1.14 -13.94 -16.14
C TRP A 77 -0.14 -14.18 -16.94
N ILE A 78 -1.06 -13.21 -16.94
CA ILE A 78 -2.38 -13.35 -17.58
C ILE A 78 -2.28 -13.58 -19.11
N PRO A 79 -1.43 -12.88 -19.87
CA PRO A 79 -1.21 -13.19 -21.28
C PRO A 79 -0.67 -14.60 -21.52
N MET A 80 0.24 -15.08 -20.67
CA MET A 80 0.79 -16.43 -20.78
C MET A 80 -0.27 -17.50 -20.52
N LEU A 81 -1.13 -17.24 -19.54
CA LEU A 81 -2.28 -18.07 -19.19
C LEU A 81 -3.27 -18.23 -20.36
N LEU A 82 -3.55 -17.13 -21.08
CA LEU A 82 -4.60 -17.07 -22.11
C LEU A 82 -4.12 -17.38 -23.53
N LEU A 83 -2.88 -17.02 -23.88
CA LEU A 83 -2.37 -17.11 -25.26
C LEU A 83 -1.46 -18.31 -25.53
N LEU A 84 -0.95 -18.94 -24.46
CA LEU A 84 -0.02 -20.06 -24.58
C LEU A 84 -0.66 -21.35 -24.06
N PRO A 85 -0.17 -22.52 -24.52
CA PRO A 85 -0.54 -23.79 -23.94
C PRO A 85 -0.33 -23.83 -22.42
N PRO A 86 -1.15 -24.60 -21.66
CA PRO A 86 -1.09 -24.65 -20.20
C PRO A 86 0.31 -24.93 -19.62
N PHE A 87 1.12 -25.70 -20.35
CA PHE A 87 2.51 -26.00 -20.00
C PHE A 87 3.37 -24.75 -19.74
N TYR A 88 3.22 -23.68 -20.53
CA TYR A 88 4.01 -22.46 -20.36
C TYR A 88 3.70 -21.76 -19.03
N SER A 89 2.48 -21.89 -18.51
CA SER A 89 2.13 -21.34 -17.18
C SER A 89 2.97 -21.94 -16.05
N LEU A 90 3.50 -23.16 -16.22
CA LEU A 90 4.31 -23.85 -15.22
C LEU A 90 5.78 -23.37 -15.21
N ILE A 91 6.33 -23.04 -16.38
CA ILE A 91 7.77 -22.77 -16.53
C ILE A 91 8.08 -21.27 -16.56
N VAL A 92 7.24 -20.50 -17.23
CA VAL A 92 7.52 -19.08 -17.52
C VAL A 92 7.59 -18.19 -16.27
N PRO A 93 6.96 -18.52 -15.12
CA PRO A 93 7.21 -17.80 -13.87
C PRO A 93 8.63 -17.89 -13.32
N ILE A 94 9.37 -18.96 -13.63
CA ILE A 94 10.67 -19.25 -13.02
C ILE A 94 11.71 -18.15 -13.32
N PRO A 95 11.97 -17.74 -14.58
CA PRO A 95 13.00 -16.74 -14.89
C PRO A 95 12.79 -15.38 -14.20
N ILE A 96 11.54 -14.89 -14.14
CA ILE A 96 11.21 -13.60 -13.52
C ILE A 96 11.46 -13.67 -12.01
N TYR A 97 11.04 -14.75 -11.34
CA TYR A 97 11.28 -14.91 -9.91
C TYR A 97 12.74 -15.18 -9.55
N VAL A 98 13.50 -15.85 -10.43
CA VAL A 98 14.96 -15.95 -10.32
C VAL A 98 15.58 -14.55 -10.39
N MET A 99 15.17 -13.71 -11.35
CA MET A 99 15.62 -12.33 -11.44
C MET A 99 15.25 -11.52 -10.20
N LEU A 100 14.02 -11.64 -9.69
CA LEU A 100 13.61 -11.01 -8.44
C LEU A 100 14.50 -11.46 -7.26
N GLN A 101 14.87 -12.74 -7.18
CA GLN A 101 15.75 -13.24 -6.12
C GLN A 101 17.17 -12.66 -6.23
N LEU A 102 17.72 -12.62 -7.45
CA LEU A 102 19.08 -12.14 -7.70
C LEU A 102 19.22 -10.63 -7.47
N ARG A 103 18.22 -9.86 -7.91
CA ARG A 103 18.23 -8.39 -7.84
C ARG A 103 17.71 -7.85 -6.50
N ILE A 104 16.75 -8.53 -5.89
CA ILE A 104 16.06 -8.09 -4.67
C ILE A 104 16.33 -9.13 -3.56
N ARG A 105 17.58 -9.15 -3.06
CA ARG A 105 18.17 -10.16 -2.16
C ARG A 105 17.59 -10.25 -0.73
N ARG A 106 16.39 -9.75 -0.47
CA ARG A 106 15.85 -9.64 0.91
C ARG A 106 14.78 -10.67 1.29
N ALA A 107 14.24 -11.43 0.33
CA ALA A 107 13.25 -12.46 0.63
C ALA A 107 13.91 -13.84 0.88
N VAL A 108 13.34 -14.61 1.81
CA VAL A 108 13.78 -15.99 2.07
C VAL A 108 13.46 -16.86 0.85
N VAL A 109 14.47 -17.58 0.33
CA VAL A 109 14.39 -18.34 -0.93
C VAL A 109 13.14 -19.23 -1.00
N PHE A 110 12.83 -19.97 0.07
CA PHE A 110 11.69 -20.90 0.06
C PHE A 110 10.34 -20.19 -0.17
N ARG A 111 10.18 -18.94 0.31
CA ARG A 111 8.93 -18.18 0.09
C ARG A 111 8.76 -17.85 -1.38
N ARG A 112 9.85 -17.49 -2.08
CA ARG A 112 9.80 -17.23 -3.52
C ARG A 112 9.52 -18.50 -4.31
N VAL A 113 10.17 -19.61 -3.97
CA VAL A 113 9.91 -20.91 -4.63
C VAL A 113 8.44 -21.31 -4.46
N PHE A 114 7.88 -21.12 -3.26
CA PHE A 114 6.46 -21.35 -3.02
C PHE A 114 5.55 -20.42 -3.85
N SER A 115 5.88 -19.12 -3.93
CA SER A 115 5.13 -18.17 -4.76
C SER A 115 5.17 -18.53 -6.24
N VAL A 116 6.32 -18.95 -6.76
CA VAL A 116 6.47 -19.45 -8.14
C VAL A 116 5.53 -20.62 -8.38
N ALA A 117 5.62 -21.65 -7.55
CA ALA A 117 4.80 -22.85 -7.70
C ALA A 117 3.29 -22.57 -7.53
N SER A 118 2.93 -21.60 -6.67
CA SER A 118 1.53 -21.19 -6.50
C SER A 118 0.98 -20.48 -7.73
N VAL A 119 1.74 -19.55 -8.31
CA VAL A 119 1.39 -18.87 -9.56
C VAL A 119 1.32 -19.87 -10.72
N ALA A 120 2.28 -20.79 -10.79
CA ALA A 120 2.36 -21.83 -11.80
C ALA A 120 1.12 -22.76 -11.78
N LEU A 121 0.77 -23.32 -10.62
CA LEU A 121 -0.40 -24.20 -10.49
C LEU A 121 -1.72 -23.48 -10.73
N ALA A 122 -1.87 -22.25 -10.21
CA ALA A 122 -3.06 -21.44 -10.45
C ALA A 122 -3.20 -21.11 -11.95
N GLY A 123 -2.08 -20.74 -12.60
CA GLY A 123 -2.02 -20.44 -14.02
C GLY A 123 -2.34 -21.66 -14.87
N PHE A 124 -1.73 -22.81 -14.57
CA PHE A 124 -2.02 -24.07 -15.26
C PHE A 124 -3.51 -24.44 -15.17
N THR A 125 -4.08 -24.39 -13.96
CA THR A 125 -5.51 -24.71 -13.74
C THR A 125 -6.42 -23.77 -14.53
N ALA A 126 -6.18 -22.46 -14.46
CA ALA A 126 -6.97 -21.49 -15.20
C ALA A 126 -6.77 -21.61 -16.73
N SER A 127 -5.57 -21.99 -17.18
CA SER A 127 -5.24 -22.12 -18.61
C SER A 127 -5.97 -23.32 -19.18
N THR A 128 -5.89 -24.46 -18.51
CA THR A 128 -6.64 -25.66 -18.90
C THR A 128 -8.14 -25.41 -18.95
N ALA A 129 -8.69 -24.65 -17.99
CA ALA A 129 -10.10 -24.28 -17.99
C ALA A 129 -10.46 -23.37 -19.18
N PHE A 130 -9.64 -22.36 -19.48
CA PHE A 130 -9.85 -21.47 -20.61
C PHE A 130 -9.83 -22.23 -21.94
N HIS A 131 -8.79 -23.03 -22.15
CA HIS A 131 -8.64 -23.85 -23.36
C HIS A 131 -9.77 -24.87 -23.51
N ALA A 132 -10.24 -25.48 -22.41
CA ALA A 132 -11.37 -26.40 -22.44
C ALA A 132 -12.69 -25.71 -22.81
N ILE A 133 -12.92 -24.48 -22.33
CA ILE A 133 -14.11 -23.69 -22.67
C ILE A 133 -14.09 -23.27 -24.15
N VAL A 134 -12.91 -22.90 -24.66
CA VAL A 134 -12.75 -22.38 -26.03
C VAL A 134 -12.77 -23.50 -27.08
N THR A 135 -12.09 -24.62 -26.82
CA THR A 135 -11.98 -25.73 -27.77
C THR A 135 -13.11 -26.75 -27.63
N GLY A 136 -13.82 -26.77 -26.50
CA GLY A 136 -14.83 -27.78 -26.19
C GLY A 136 -14.25 -29.15 -25.78
N GLU A 137 -12.92 -29.29 -25.75
CA GLU A 137 -12.22 -30.51 -25.33
C GLU A 137 -11.29 -30.23 -24.14
N VAL A 138 -11.25 -31.14 -23.17
CA VAL A 138 -10.33 -31.04 -22.04
C VAL A 138 -8.96 -31.54 -22.46
N VAL A 139 -8.18 -30.67 -23.10
CA VAL A 139 -6.77 -30.98 -23.41
C VAL A 139 -5.88 -30.48 -22.28
N LEU A 140 -5.49 -31.42 -21.41
CA LEU A 140 -4.74 -31.11 -20.17
C LEU A 140 -3.30 -30.61 -20.43
N LEU A 141 -2.65 -31.05 -21.51
CA LEU A 141 -1.22 -30.80 -21.75
C LEU A 141 -0.88 -30.35 -23.19
N ASP A 142 -1.70 -30.69 -24.18
CA ASP A 142 -1.49 -30.32 -25.59
C ASP A 142 -2.42 -29.15 -25.96
N GLY A 143 -2.04 -27.93 -25.62
CA GLY A 143 -2.83 -26.75 -25.98
C GLY A 143 -2.79 -26.48 -27.49
N VAL A 144 -3.93 -26.11 -28.08
CA VAL A 144 -3.98 -25.70 -29.49
C VAL A 144 -3.53 -24.25 -29.61
N SER A 145 -2.23 -24.01 -29.77
CA SER A 145 -1.77 -22.66 -30.10
C SER A 145 -2.17 -22.27 -31.53
N GLY A 146 -2.74 -21.08 -31.71
CA GLY A 146 -3.00 -20.54 -33.04
C GLY A 146 -4.12 -19.51 -33.13
N ILE A 147 -4.26 -18.95 -34.33
CA ILE A 147 -5.12 -17.84 -34.77
C ILE A 147 -6.60 -17.96 -34.31
N THR A 148 -7.06 -19.17 -34.02
CA THR A 148 -8.38 -19.45 -33.42
C THR A 148 -8.56 -18.78 -32.06
N GLU A 149 -7.54 -18.70 -31.21
CA GLU A 149 -7.66 -18.11 -29.87
C GLU A 149 -7.63 -16.57 -29.89
N GLN A 150 -6.92 -15.98 -30.86
CA GLN A 150 -6.86 -14.52 -31.03
C GLN A 150 -8.23 -13.92 -31.39
N SER A 151 -8.98 -14.59 -32.27
CA SER A 151 -10.34 -14.16 -32.65
C SER A 151 -11.36 -14.43 -31.54
N VAL A 152 -11.16 -15.48 -30.75
CA VAL A 152 -12.02 -15.82 -29.61
C VAL A 152 -11.90 -14.81 -28.48
N LEU A 153 -10.70 -14.32 -28.15
CA LEU A 153 -10.51 -13.31 -27.09
C LEU A 153 -11.25 -11.98 -27.36
N ILE A 154 -11.51 -11.67 -28.63
CA ILE A 154 -12.25 -10.46 -29.05
C ILE A 154 -13.76 -10.72 -29.14
N SER A 155 -14.18 -11.99 -29.17
CA SER A 155 -15.60 -12.36 -29.13
C SER A 155 -16.19 -12.15 -27.73
N GLY A 156 -17.47 -11.76 -27.64
CA GLY A 156 -18.16 -11.58 -26.35
C GLY A 156 -18.07 -12.81 -25.42
N PRO A 157 -18.36 -14.04 -25.91
CA PRO A 157 -18.24 -15.25 -25.10
C PRO A 157 -16.80 -15.57 -24.69
N GLY A 158 -15.82 -15.40 -25.59
CA GLY A 158 -14.41 -15.66 -25.27
C GLY A 158 -13.83 -14.65 -24.29
N LEU A 159 -14.23 -13.37 -24.38
CA LEU A 159 -13.88 -12.36 -23.39
C LEU A 159 -14.45 -12.70 -22.00
N LEU A 160 -15.70 -13.16 -21.94
CA LEU A 160 -16.30 -13.61 -20.67
C LEU A 160 -15.55 -14.82 -20.10
N ALA A 161 -15.20 -15.80 -20.93
CA ALA A 161 -14.40 -16.95 -20.51
C ALA A 161 -13.02 -16.52 -20.00
N ALA A 162 -12.35 -15.58 -20.66
CA ALA A 162 -11.07 -15.02 -20.23
C ALA A 162 -11.19 -14.33 -18.86
N VAL A 163 -12.20 -13.49 -18.66
CA VAL A 163 -12.44 -12.83 -17.37
C VAL A 163 -12.69 -13.84 -16.25
N LEU A 164 -13.50 -14.87 -16.50
CA LEU A 164 -13.77 -15.93 -15.51
C LEU A 164 -12.51 -16.73 -15.16
N CYS A 165 -11.67 -17.06 -16.15
CA CYS A 165 -10.42 -17.81 -15.92
C CYS A 165 -9.36 -16.95 -15.22
N CYS A 166 -9.28 -15.66 -15.53
CA CYS A 166 -8.47 -14.68 -14.81
C CYS A 166 -8.92 -14.56 -13.34
N ALA A 167 -10.22 -14.51 -13.08
CA ALA A 167 -10.76 -14.52 -11.72
C ALA A 167 -10.43 -15.82 -10.99
N LEU A 168 -10.56 -16.97 -11.67
CA LEU A 168 -10.17 -18.28 -11.12
C LEU A 168 -8.69 -18.32 -10.74
N PHE A 169 -7.80 -17.84 -11.63
CA PHE A 169 -6.37 -17.70 -11.35
C PHE A 169 -6.12 -16.89 -10.08
N SER A 170 -6.72 -15.70 -9.97
CA SER A 170 -6.54 -14.81 -8.83
C SER A 170 -7.04 -15.44 -7.52
N VAL A 171 -8.21 -16.09 -7.54
CA VAL A 171 -8.77 -16.79 -6.38
C VAL A 171 -7.88 -17.96 -5.94
N LEU A 172 -7.42 -18.80 -6.87
CA LEU A 172 -6.57 -19.95 -6.55
C LEU A 172 -5.22 -19.52 -5.98
N ASN A 173 -4.55 -18.56 -6.64
CA ASN A 173 -3.27 -18.03 -6.17
C ASN A 173 -3.41 -17.39 -4.77
N THR A 174 -4.45 -16.58 -4.58
CA THR A 174 -4.75 -15.96 -3.27
C THR A 174 -5.05 -17.00 -2.20
N ALA A 175 -5.80 -18.06 -2.52
CA ALA A 175 -6.11 -19.15 -1.59
C ALA A 175 -4.85 -19.90 -1.14
N LEU A 176 -3.93 -20.23 -2.05
CA LEU A 176 -2.67 -20.89 -1.75
C LEU A 176 -1.78 -20.03 -0.85
N VAL A 177 -1.60 -18.75 -1.21
CA VAL A 177 -0.80 -17.80 -0.43
C VAL A 177 -1.43 -17.54 0.94
N ALA A 178 -2.75 -17.33 1.01
CA ALA A 178 -3.47 -17.15 2.27
C ALA A 178 -3.39 -18.40 3.16
N GLY A 179 -3.45 -19.59 2.58
CA GLY A 179 -3.23 -20.86 3.28
C GLY A 179 -1.85 -20.94 3.92
N ALA A 180 -0.81 -20.61 3.16
CA ALA A 180 0.56 -20.56 3.68
C ALA A 180 0.72 -19.52 4.80
N VAL A 181 0.14 -18.33 4.65
CA VAL A 181 0.17 -17.29 5.70
C VAL A 181 -0.53 -17.76 6.97
N ARG A 182 -1.74 -18.36 6.84
CA ARG A 182 -2.51 -18.92 7.98
C ARG A 182 -1.73 -19.97 8.76
N LEU A 183 -0.93 -20.80 8.08
CA LEU A 183 -0.12 -21.83 8.71
C LEU A 183 1.20 -21.28 9.28
N SER A 184 1.64 -20.10 8.83
CA SER A 184 2.90 -19.47 9.26
C SER A 184 2.77 -18.59 10.52
N ALA A 185 1.64 -17.91 10.72
CA ALA A 185 1.51 -16.85 11.72
C ALA A 185 0.63 -17.28 12.91
N ARG A 186 1.24 -17.46 14.09
CA ARG A 186 0.49 -17.51 15.36
C ARG A 186 0.04 -16.14 15.86
N GLU A 187 0.55 -15.00 15.33
CA GLU A 187 0.31 -13.67 15.93
C GLU A 187 0.27 -12.48 14.94
N THR A 188 -0.45 -12.55 13.82
CA THR A 188 -0.76 -11.33 13.02
C THR A 188 -2.28 -11.15 12.86
N PRO A 189 -2.83 -9.92 13.02
CA PRO A 189 -4.26 -9.69 13.01
C PRO A 189 -4.92 -10.15 11.70
N ARG A 190 -5.77 -11.17 11.82
CA ARG A 190 -6.41 -11.99 10.78
C ARG A 190 -7.21 -11.26 9.68
N ARG A 191 -7.48 -9.96 9.81
CA ARG A 191 -8.55 -9.28 9.05
C ARG A 191 -8.09 -8.24 8.03
N ARG A 192 -6.86 -7.70 8.14
CA ARG A 192 -6.37 -6.63 7.23
C ARG A 192 -5.61 -7.13 5.99
N LEU A 193 -5.25 -8.41 5.89
CA LEU A 193 -4.34 -8.88 4.83
C LEU A 193 -5.03 -9.38 3.54
N ILE A 194 -6.31 -9.79 3.60
CA ILE A 194 -6.97 -10.50 2.49
C ILE A 194 -8.20 -9.73 1.95
N TRP A 195 -8.78 -8.80 2.74
CA TRP A 195 -10.06 -8.16 2.41
C TRP A 195 -10.04 -6.65 2.71
N ASP A 196 -8.98 -5.96 2.31
CA ASP A 196 -8.97 -4.50 2.28
C ASP A 196 -9.61 -4.01 0.96
N ARG A 197 -10.33 -2.89 0.98
CA ARG A 197 -10.95 -2.32 -0.25
C ARG A 197 -9.88 -1.96 -1.27
N GLU A 198 -8.76 -1.41 -0.79
CA GLU A 198 -7.61 -1.07 -1.63
C GLU A 198 -6.98 -2.32 -2.24
N ALA A 199 -6.88 -3.41 -1.46
CA ALA A 199 -6.40 -4.70 -1.95
C ALA A 199 -7.25 -5.22 -3.11
N ILE A 200 -8.57 -5.27 -2.94
CA ILE A 200 -9.49 -5.75 -3.98
C ILE A 200 -9.38 -4.89 -5.24
N LEU A 201 -9.30 -3.56 -5.10
CA LEU A 201 -9.12 -2.65 -6.24
C LEU A 201 -7.82 -2.89 -6.99
N LEU A 202 -6.72 -3.16 -6.28
CA LEU A 202 -5.44 -3.49 -6.90
C LEU A 202 -5.50 -4.82 -7.67
N ASP A 203 -6.16 -5.83 -7.12
CA ASP A 203 -6.34 -7.12 -7.77
C ASP A 203 -7.18 -6.96 -9.06
N TRP A 204 -8.24 -6.15 -9.04
CA TRP A 204 -9.00 -5.79 -10.26
C TRP A 204 -8.16 -5.04 -11.30
N ALA A 205 -7.35 -4.08 -10.85
CA ALA A 205 -6.48 -3.33 -11.75
C ALA A 205 -5.45 -4.25 -12.43
N GLU A 206 -4.87 -5.19 -11.69
CA GLU A 206 -3.95 -6.19 -12.22
C GLU A 206 -4.63 -7.08 -13.27
N LEU A 207 -5.85 -7.55 -13.01
CA LEU A 207 -6.64 -8.34 -13.97
C LEU A 207 -6.92 -7.57 -15.26
N CYS A 208 -7.37 -6.31 -15.15
CA CYS A 208 -7.65 -5.45 -16.29
C CYS A 208 -6.40 -5.18 -17.14
N VAL A 209 -5.27 -4.89 -16.49
CA VAL A 209 -4.00 -4.65 -17.18
C VAL A 209 -3.53 -5.93 -17.87
N GLY A 210 -3.57 -7.07 -17.19
CA GLY A 210 -3.15 -8.35 -17.77
C GLY A 210 -4.02 -8.77 -18.97
N LEU A 211 -5.34 -8.57 -18.89
CA LEU A 211 -6.24 -8.85 -20.01
C LEU A 211 -5.98 -7.91 -21.19
N THR A 212 -5.68 -6.63 -20.91
CA THR A 212 -5.29 -5.65 -21.95
C THR A 212 -4.00 -6.07 -22.64
N VAL A 213 -2.99 -6.50 -21.87
CA VAL A 213 -1.72 -7.03 -22.41
C VAL A 213 -2.00 -8.28 -23.25
N ALA A 214 -2.90 -9.17 -22.81
CA ALA A 214 -3.25 -10.40 -23.52
C ALA A 214 -3.92 -10.10 -24.87
N ILE A 215 -4.90 -9.20 -24.89
CA ILE A 215 -5.58 -8.80 -26.14
C ILE A 215 -4.59 -8.15 -27.11
N LEU A 216 -3.76 -7.23 -26.65
CA LEU A 216 -2.81 -6.52 -27.51
C LEU A 216 -1.69 -7.44 -28.02
N CYS A 217 -1.16 -8.32 -27.16
CA CYS A 217 -0.20 -9.34 -27.57
C CYS A 217 -0.82 -10.34 -28.55
N GLY A 218 -2.10 -10.66 -28.39
CA GLY A 218 -2.89 -11.45 -29.34
C GLY A 218 -3.08 -10.77 -30.69
N LEU A 219 -3.12 -9.43 -30.76
CA LEU A 219 -3.19 -8.71 -32.04
C LEU A 219 -1.83 -8.64 -32.74
N SER A 220 -0.77 -8.30 -31.99
CA SER A 220 0.58 -8.20 -32.52
C SER A 220 1.60 -8.09 -31.40
N LEU A 221 2.70 -8.84 -31.51
CA LEU A 221 3.79 -8.82 -30.52
C LEU A 221 4.46 -7.44 -30.41
N TYR A 222 4.44 -6.65 -31.50
CA TYR A 222 5.00 -5.29 -31.51
C TYR A 222 4.24 -4.33 -30.58
N LEU A 223 2.97 -4.62 -30.26
CA LEU A 223 2.17 -3.81 -29.34
C LEU A 223 2.65 -3.90 -27.90
N LEU A 224 3.49 -4.87 -27.54
CA LEU A 224 4.15 -4.90 -26.24
C LEU A 224 5.02 -3.63 -26.00
N ALA A 225 5.61 -3.06 -27.06
CA ALA A 225 6.36 -1.82 -26.96
C ALA A 225 5.48 -0.62 -26.56
N LEU A 226 4.18 -0.67 -26.90
CA LEU A 226 3.20 0.36 -26.53
C LEU A 226 2.66 0.15 -25.11
N VAL A 227 2.50 -1.10 -24.68
CA VAL A 227 1.92 -1.45 -23.37
C VAL A 227 2.94 -1.37 -22.24
N LEU A 228 4.21 -1.65 -22.52
CA LEU A 228 5.25 -1.68 -21.51
C LEU A 228 5.42 -0.35 -20.75
N PRO A 229 5.47 0.84 -21.38
CA PRO A 229 5.61 2.10 -20.63
C PRO A 229 4.45 2.41 -19.68
N PRO A 230 3.16 2.29 -20.08
CA PRO A 230 2.04 2.43 -19.15
C PRO A 230 2.09 1.46 -17.96
N VAL A 231 2.42 0.19 -18.19
CA VAL A 231 2.54 -0.82 -17.11
C VAL A 231 3.66 -0.45 -16.14
N LEU A 232 4.81 -0.02 -16.67
CA LEU A 232 5.94 0.45 -15.86
C LEU A 232 5.59 1.65 -14.99
N LEU A 233 4.87 2.64 -15.55
CA LEU A 233 4.45 3.83 -14.82
C LEU A 233 3.45 3.49 -13.71
N LEU A 234 2.48 2.63 -14.00
CA LEU A 234 1.50 2.17 -13.00
C LEU A 234 2.19 1.40 -11.86
N GLN A 235 3.05 0.44 -12.20
CA GLN A 235 3.81 -0.34 -11.23
C GLN A 235 4.70 0.55 -10.36
N ARG A 236 5.37 1.54 -10.96
CA ARG A 236 6.18 2.52 -10.23
C ARG A 236 5.35 3.36 -9.27
N SER A 237 4.18 3.82 -9.70
CA SER A 237 3.26 4.61 -8.86
C SER A 237 2.81 3.81 -7.64
N LEU A 238 2.40 2.55 -7.86
CA LEU A 238 1.96 1.65 -6.78
C LEU A 238 3.07 1.36 -5.77
N LEU A 239 4.27 1.07 -6.24
CA LEU A 239 5.40 0.81 -5.35
C LEU A 239 5.81 2.05 -4.56
N PHE A 240 5.77 3.23 -5.19
CA PHE A 240 6.05 4.48 -4.51
C PHE A 240 5.04 4.74 -3.39
N GLN A 241 3.75 4.52 -3.64
CA GLN A 241 2.72 4.60 -2.60
C GLN A 241 2.97 3.59 -1.47
N GLN A 242 3.26 2.33 -1.81
CA GLN A 242 3.55 1.30 -0.80
C GLN A 242 4.81 1.62 0.01
N LEU A 243 5.84 2.21 -0.60
CA LEU A 243 7.04 2.68 0.09
C LEU A 243 6.74 3.86 1.01
N GLN A 244 5.90 4.81 0.59
CA GLN A 244 5.46 5.92 1.43
C GLN A 244 4.67 5.41 2.65
N THR A 245 3.76 4.46 2.45
CA THR A 245 2.99 3.84 3.53
C THR A 245 3.88 2.98 4.44
N ALA A 246 4.87 2.29 3.89
CA ALA A 246 5.81 1.48 4.67
C ALA A 246 6.91 2.29 5.35
N ALA A 247 7.17 3.53 4.92
CA ALA A 247 8.03 4.44 5.66
C ALA A 247 7.42 4.63 7.04
N ARG A 248 8.21 4.47 8.10
CA ARG A 248 7.73 4.72 9.46
C ARG A 248 7.73 6.21 9.80
N THR A 249 8.59 6.97 9.12
CA THR A 249 8.90 8.35 9.46
C THR A 249 8.63 9.28 8.29
N ASP A 250 8.24 10.51 8.59
CA ASP A 250 8.14 11.61 7.63
C ASP A 250 9.56 12.05 7.19
N PRO A 251 9.82 12.16 5.88
CA PRO A 251 11.17 12.43 5.37
C PRO A 251 11.66 13.86 5.65
N LYS A 252 10.77 14.83 5.94
CA LYS A 252 11.16 16.22 6.19
C LYS A 252 11.52 16.47 7.65
N THR A 253 10.86 15.77 8.56
CA THR A 253 10.94 16.02 10.01
C THR A 253 11.59 14.88 10.80
N GLY A 254 11.64 13.66 10.24
CA GLY A 254 12.13 12.47 10.94
C GLY A 254 11.17 11.92 11.99
N LEU A 255 10.05 12.59 12.26
CA LEU A 255 8.99 12.12 13.16
C LEU A 255 8.23 10.95 12.54
N LEU A 256 7.39 10.28 13.32
CA LEU A 256 6.47 9.29 12.77
C LEU A 256 5.56 9.93 11.71
N ASN A 257 5.32 9.23 10.61
CA ASN A 257 4.27 9.65 9.69
C ASN A 257 2.88 9.38 10.30
N ALA A 258 1.85 10.02 9.77
CA ALA A 258 0.48 9.91 10.28
C ALA A 258 0.03 8.45 10.49
N ALA A 259 0.23 7.59 9.49
CA ALA A 259 -0.17 6.18 9.55
C ALA A 259 0.59 5.36 10.61
N THR A 260 1.85 5.69 10.90
CA THR A 260 2.61 5.01 11.95
C THR A 260 2.27 5.55 13.32
N TRP A 261 2.09 6.87 13.45
CA TRP A 261 1.64 7.50 14.69
C TRP A 261 0.27 6.98 15.12
N GLU A 262 -0.70 6.90 14.21
CA GLU A 262 -2.06 6.42 14.50
C GLU A 262 -2.07 4.99 15.02
N ARG A 263 -1.29 4.10 14.41
CA ARG A 263 -1.14 2.71 14.87
C ARG A 263 -0.52 2.61 16.27
N GLU A 264 0.51 3.41 16.54
CA GLU A 264 1.14 3.46 17.86
C GLU A 264 0.19 4.05 18.91
N ALA A 265 -0.59 5.07 18.53
CA ALA A 265 -1.60 5.69 19.38
C ALA A 265 -2.76 4.75 19.71
N GLU A 266 -3.26 3.98 18.73
CA GLU A 266 -4.32 2.98 18.96
C GLU A 266 -3.84 1.88 19.92
N ALA A 267 -2.58 1.45 19.81
CA ALA A 267 -1.99 0.47 20.73
C ALA A 267 -1.90 1.00 22.17
N GLU A 268 -1.45 2.26 22.35
CA GLU A 268 -1.37 2.89 23.66
C GLU A 268 -2.75 3.23 24.24
N LEU A 269 -3.72 3.60 23.40
CA LEU A 269 -5.11 3.80 23.81
C LEU A 269 -5.71 2.52 24.41
N VAL A 270 -5.52 1.37 23.76
CA VAL A 270 -5.98 0.07 24.29
C VAL A 270 -5.31 -0.24 25.62
N ARG A 271 -4.01 0.07 25.78
CA ARG A 271 -3.28 -0.10 27.05
C ARG A 271 -3.83 0.80 28.15
N ALA A 272 -4.07 2.08 27.85
CA ALA A 272 -4.63 3.05 28.78
C ALA A 272 -6.06 2.67 29.22
N MET A 273 -6.90 2.24 28.26
CA MET A 273 -8.25 1.75 28.56
C MET A 273 -8.26 0.57 29.53
N ARG A 274 -7.38 -0.43 29.31
CA ARG A 274 -7.27 -1.62 30.17
C ARG A 274 -6.72 -1.31 31.55
N SER A 275 -5.73 -0.43 31.64
CA SER A 275 -5.08 -0.06 32.90
C SER A 275 -5.80 1.04 33.67
N GLY A 276 -6.81 1.68 33.09
CA GLY A 276 -7.50 2.82 33.68
C GLY A 276 -6.62 4.07 33.79
N ARG A 277 -5.48 4.12 33.10
CA ARG A 277 -4.55 5.25 33.13
C ARG A 277 -5.07 6.41 32.27
N PRO A 278 -4.80 7.67 32.67
CA PRO A 278 -5.14 8.82 31.84
C PRO A 278 -4.30 8.82 30.56
N LEU A 279 -4.83 9.43 29.51
CA LEU A 279 -4.18 9.58 28.22
C LEU A 279 -4.74 10.82 27.53
N ALA A 280 -3.88 11.58 26.87
CA ALA A 280 -4.27 12.76 26.11
C ALA A 280 -3.70 12.76 24.70
N VAL A 281 -4.39 13.46 23.80
CA VAL A 281 -3.98 13.72 22.42
C VAL A 281 -3.86 15.23 22.25
N LEU A 282 -2.79 15.67 21.59
CA LEU A 282 -2.60 17.04 21.12
C LEU A 282 -2.59 17.06 19.60
N ILE A 283 -3.28 18.02 19.00
CA ILE A 283 -3.10 18.43 17.60
C ILE A 283 -2.50 19.83 17.62
N ILE A 284 -1.40 20.00 16.89
CA ILE A 284 -0.56 21.18 16.88
C ILE A 284 -0.44 21.67 15.45
N ASP A 285 -0.59 22.97 15.22
CA ASP A 285 -0.44 23.59 13.90
C ASP A 285 0.46 24.82 13.97
N ILE A 286 1.31 25.00 12.96
CA ILE A 286 2.18 26.17 12.85
C ILE A 286 1.37 27.35 12.33
N ASP A 287 1.28 28.39 13.16
CA ASP A 287 0.55 29.59 12.82
C ASP A 287 1.18 30.30 11.61
N HIS A 288 0.34 30.67 10.64
CA HIS A 288 0.75 31.42 9.44
C HIS A 288 1.84 30.75 8.58
N PHE A 289 1.95 29.41 8.62
CA PHE A 289 2.97 28.68 7.87
C PHE A 289 2.95 28.93 6.35
N LYS A 290 1.75 29.08 5.75
CA LYS A 290 1.63 29.51 4.36
C LYS A 290 2.34 30.85 4.10
N GLY A 291 2.16 31.84 4.98
CA GLY A 291 2.84 33.14 4.86
C GLY A 291 4.37 33.02 4.94
N VAL A 292 4.88 32.09 5.76
CA VAL A 292 6.31 31.78 5.82
C VAL A 292 6.80 31.22 4.48
N ASN A 293 6.07 30.26 3.89
CA ASN A 293 6.41 29.71 2.58
C ASN A 293 6.35 30.77 1.47
N ASP A 294 5.31 31.61 1.48
CA ASP A 294 5.11 32.64 0.47
C ASP A 294 6.20 33.73 0.55
N THR A 295 6.74 34.00 1.75
CA THR A 295 7.75 35.05 1.98
C THR A 295 9.19 34.54 1.77
N TYR A 296 9.51 33.35 2.27
CA TYR A 296 10.89 32.84 2.34
C TYR A 296 11.13 31.59 1.48
N GLY A 297 10.10 31.11 0.79
CA GLY A 297 10.14 29.93 -0.07
C GLY A 297 10.00 28.60 0.69
N HIS A 298 9.60 27.57 -0.05
CA HIS A 298 9.34 26.23 0.48
C HIS A 298 10.56 25.56 1.16
N LEU A 299 11.78 25.89 0.71
CA LEU A 299 13.00 25.34 1.32
C LEU A 299 13.17 25.85 2.76
N PHE A 300 12.84 27.12 3.02
CA PHE A 300 12.86 27.63 4.39
C PHE A 300 11.69 27.09 5.20
N GLY A 301 10.51 26.94 4.61
CA GLY A 301 9.39 26.24 5.24
C GLY A 301 9.76 24.83 5.72
N ASP A 302 10.54 24.09 4.94
CA ASP A 302 11.04 22.77 5.33
C ASP A 302 12.00 22.84 6.53
N GLN A 303 12.84 23.88 6.63
CA GLN A 303 13.68 24.13 7.81
C GLN A 303 12.84 24.46 9.05
N VAL A 304 11.76 25.23 8.88
CA VAL A 304 10.81 25.55 9.95
C VAL A 304 10.13 24.28 10.47
N LEU A 305 9.66 23.41 9.58
CA LEU A 305 9.08 22.11 9.95
C LEU A 305 10.07 21.25 10.74
N LEU A 306 11.33 21.17 10.29
CA LEU A 306 12.38 20.44 10.98
C LEU A 306 12.71 21.03 12.36
N GLY A 307 12.77 22.36 12.46
CA GLY A 307 13.01 23.08 13.72
C GLY A 307 11.89 22.83 14.74
N VAL A 308 10.63 22.91 14.31
CA VAL A 308 9.47 22.59 15.16
C VAL A 308 9.51 21.13 15.59
N ALA A 309 9.72 20.19 14.66
CA ALA A 309 9.81 18.76 14.97
C ALA A 309 10.90 18.43 16.01
N THR A 310 12.09 19.03 15.84
CA THR A 310 13.20 18.88 16.78
C THR A 310 12.84 19.45 18.15
N THR A 311 12.23 20.63 18.18
CA THR A 311 11.78 21.28 19.42
C THR A 311 10.74 20.43 20.14
N LEU A 312 9.73 19.91 19.44
CA LEU A 312 8.71 19.04 20.03
C LEU A 312 9.37 17.79 20.65
N THR A 313 10.22 17.11 19.88
CA THR A 313 10.91 15.88 20.34
C THR A 313 11.74 16.12 21.60
N HIS A 314 12.49 17.22 21.66
CA HIS A 314 13.33 17.55 22.82
C HIS A 314 12.53 17.94 24.07
N GLN A 315 11.27 18.32 23.91
CA GLN A 315 10.39 18.71 25.02
C GLN A 315 9.44 17.59 25.47
N LEU A 316 9.46 16.44 24.79
CA LEU A 316 8.62 15.28 25.10
C LEU A 316 9.44 14.20 25.82
N ARG A 317 8.73 13.31 26.53
CA ARG A 317 9.32 12.15 27.19
C ARG A 317 9.57 11.04 26.17
N GLN A 318 10.44 10.10 26.50
CA GLN A 318 10.77 8.97 25.61
C GLN A 318 9.57 8.09 25.23
N TYR A 319 8.55 8.03 26.09
CA TYR A 319 7.34 7.23 25.87
C TYR A 319 6.15 8.05 25.31
N ASP A 320 6.32 9.37 25.11
CA ASP A 320 5.35 10.17 24.38
C ASP A 320 5.51 9.88 22.88
N VAL A 321 4.40 9.82 22.14
CA VAL A 321 4.41 9.47 20.71
C VAL A 321 4.16 10.72 19.90
N VAL A 322 5.10 11.12 19.06
CA VAL A 322 5.01 12.33 18.24
C VAL A 322 5.11 12.00 16.74
N GLY A 323 4.24 12.61 15.96
CA GLY A 323 4.16 12.40 14.51
C GLY A 323 3.78 13.67 13.76
N ARG A 324 4.04 13.67 12.45
CA ARG A 324 3.54 14.69 11.53
C ARG A 324 2.28 14.16 10.86
N PHE A 325 1.17 14.87 11.05
CA PHE A 325 -0.15 14.44 10.59
C PHE A 325 -0.37 14.80 9.11
N GLY A 326 0.13 15.96 8.68
CA GLY A 326 0.11 16.41 7.28
C GLY A 326 0.39 17.91 7.18
N GLY A 327 0.96 18.39 6.07
CA GLY A 327 1.24 19.83 5.91
C GLY A 327 2.07 20.41 7.07
N GLU A 328 1.53 21.43 7.75
CA GLU A 328 2.09 22.04 8.96
C GLU A 328 1.57 21.47 10.30
N GLU A 329 0.81 20.37 10.27
CA GLU A 329 0.17 19.78 11.44
C GLU A 329 0.98 18.64 12.06
N PHE A 330 1.07 18.67 13.38
CA PHE A 330 1.75 17.68 14.21
C PHE A 330 0.77 17.11 15.23
N VAL A 331 1.00 15.86 15.62
CA VAL A 331 0.19 15.15 16.61
C VAL A 331 1.08 14.57 17.70
N VAL A 332 0.59 14.65 18.94
CA VAL A 332 1.29 14.12 20.11
C VAL A 332 0.33 13.30 20.94
N LEU A 333 0.74 12.09 21.32
CA LEU A 333 0.07 11.28 22.32
C LEU A 333 0.85 11.35 23.63
N LEU A 334 0.14 11.56 24.73
CA LEU A 334 0.70 11.64 26.07
C LEU A 334 0.12 10.53 26.97
N PRO A 335 0.74 9.32 26.98
CA PRO A 335 0.32 8.25 27.87
C PRO A 335 0.55 8.63 29.34
N GLY A 336 -0.45 8.44 30.18
CA GLY A 336 -0.36 8.74 31.62
C GLY A 336 -0.53 10.23 31.98
N ALA A 337 -0.83 11.11 31.01
CA ALA A 337 -1.06 12.52 31.29
C ALA A 337 -2.53 12.81 31.61
N ASP A 338 -2.78 13.35 32.81
CA ASP A 338 -4.07 13.93 33.18
C ASP A 338 -4.25 15.34 32.60
N MET A 339 -5.35 16.02 32.93
CA MET A 339 -5.66 17.35 32.39
C MET A 339 -4.60 18.39 32.75
N ALA A 340 -4.13 18.41 33.99
CA ALA A 340 -3.15 19.38 34.46
C ALA A 340 -1.79 19.15 33.78
N GLU A 341 -1.36 17.89 33.69
CA GLU A 341 -0.13 17.54 32.99
C GLU A 341 -0.22 17.83 31.49
N THR A 342 -1.35 17.52 30.85
CA THR A 342 -1.60 17.78 29.44
C THR A 342 -1.47 19.26 29.11
N CYS A 343 -2.15 20.14 29.87
CA CYS A 343 -2.07 21.59 29.66
C CYS A 343 -0.65 22.11 29.89
N ARG A 344 0.03 21.62 30.93
CA ARG A 344 1.42 22.02 31.23
C ARG A 344 2.38 21.63 30.10
N ILE A 345 2.25 20.42 29.55
CA ILE A 345 3.06 19.97 28.43
C ILE A 345 2.74 20.80 27.19
N ALA A 346 1.46 20.96 26.84
CA ALA A 346 1.03 21.74 25.69
C ALA A 346 1.53 23.20 25.73
N GLU A 347 1.41 23.87 26.88
CA GLU A 347 1.93 25.24 27.05
C GLU A 347 3.45 25.30 26.98
N ARG A 348 4.15 24.29 27.50
CA ARG A 348 5.60 24.17 27.35
C ARG A 348 6.00 24.05 25.89
N LEU A 349 5.34 23.17 25.12
CA LEU A 349 5.60 23.01 23.68
C LEU A 349 5.39 24.33 22.96
N ARG A 350 4.22 24.97 23.18
CA ARG A 350 3.89 26.28 22.60
C ARG A 350 4.92 27.35 22.90
N SER A 351 5.28 27.50 24.18
CA SER A 351 6.25 28.51 24.60
C SER A 351 7.65 28.25 24.04
N ARG A 352 8.07 26.98 23.93
CA ARG A 352 9.40 26.61 23.40
C ARG A 352 9.48 26.84 21.90
N VAL A 353 8.45 26.47 21.14
CA VAL A 353 8.39 26.76 19.71
C VAL A 353 8.34 28.26 19.46
N GLY A 354 7.54 29.01 20.24
CA GLY A 354 7.49 30.48 20.14
C GLY A 354 8.80 31.22 20.47
N ARG A 355 9.77 30.54 21.11
CA ARG A 355 11.12 31.05 21.39
C ARG A 355 12.17 30.53 20.42
N MET A 356 11.79 29.65 19.51
CA MET A 356 12.69 29.13 18.48
C MET A 356 13.00 30.25 17.49
N ALA A 357 14.30 30.49 17.29
CA ALA A 357 14.84 31.46 16.37
C ALA A 357 15.49 30.72 15.20
N LEU A 358 14.97 30.92 13.98
CA LEU A 358 15.50 30.29 12.76
C LEU A 358 16.18 31.36 11.89
N PRO A 359 17.48 31.21 11.59
CA PRO A 359 18.19 32.16 10.76
C PRO A 359 17.79 32.03 9.29
N VAL A 360 17.56 33.17 8.61
CA VAL A 360 17.34 33.29 7.16
C VAL A 360 18.05 34.53 6.66
N ASP A 361 19.04 34.33 5.80
CA ASP A 361 19.92 35.40 5.32
C ASP A 361 20.51 36.19 6.50
N GLU A 362 20.22 37.50 6.62
CA GLU A 362 20.65 38.36 7.73
C GLU A 362 19.57 38.55 8.83
N THR A 363 18.46 37.82 8.76
CA THR A 363 17.32 37.96 9.67
C THR A 363 17.06 36.69 10.48
N THR A 364 16.28 36.84 11.56
CA THR A 364 15.82 35.71 12.38
C THR A 364 14.30 35.68 12.34
N VAL A 365 13.74 34.53 11.95
CA VAL A 365 12.30 34.30 11.91
C VAL A 365 11.88 33.47 13.11
N THR A 366 10.82 33.90 13.78
CA THR A 366 10.15 33.15 14.85
C THR A 366 8.77 32.72 14.39
N VAL A 367 8.34 31.52 14.78
CA VAL A 367 7.00 31.00 14.50
C VAL A 367 6.29 30.63 15.79
N THR A 368 4.96 30.73 15.79
CA THR A 368 4.13 30.27 16.91
C THR A 368 3.33 29.05 16.50
N ILE A 369 2.80 28.33 17.50
CA ILE A 369 1.91 27.20 17.26
C ILE A 369 0.61 27.38 18.03
N SER A 370 -0.48 26.93 17.43
CA SER A 370 -1.76 26.73 18.10
C SER A 370 -1.92 25.25 18.45
N VAL A 371 -2.50 24.96 19.62
CA VAL A 371 -2.62 23.59 20.14
C VAL A 371 -4.04 23.31 20.58
N GLY A 372 -4.64 22.24 20.07
CA GLY A 372 -5.85 21.64 20.59
C GLY A 372 -5.52 20.37 21.37
N ALA A 373 -6.04 20.24 22.59
CA ALA A 373 -5.83 19.06 23.42
C ALA A 373 -7.15 18.32 23.65
N ALA A 374 -7.12 17.00 23.80
CA ALA A 374 -8.26 16.18 24.21
C ALA A 374 -7.81 15.08 25.17
N LEU A 375 -8.74 14.58 26.00
CA LEU A 375 -8.44 13.64 27.09
C LEU A 375 -9.36 12.43 27.02
N LEU A 376 -8.77 11.25 27.14
CA LEU A 376 -9.47 9.98 27.21
C LEU A 376 -10.47 9.98 28.37
N ARG A 377 -11.69 9.49 28.12
CA ARG A 377 -12.85 9.44 29.03
C ARG A 377 -13.48 10.79 29.40
N VAL A 378 -12.84 11.91 29.07
CA VAL A 378 -13.41 13.25 29.28
C VAL A 378 -14.00 13.79 27.97
N HIS A 379 -13.24 13.65 26.88
CA HIS A 379 -13.57 14.23 25.58
C HIS A 379 -13.83 13.19 24.48
N GLY A 380 -13.52 11.92 24.74
CA GLY A 380 -13.74 10.81 23.82
C GLY A 380 -13.38 9.47 24.44
N ARG A 381 -13.87 8.37 23.85
CA ARG A 381 -13.68 6.98 24.28
C ARG A 381 -12.80 6.18 23.33
N ASP A 382 -12.67 6.62 22.09
CA ASP A 382 -11.76 6.06 21.10
C ASP A 382 -10.85 7.13 20.48
N LEU A 383 -9.93 6.71 19.60
CA LEU A 383 -8.96 7.60 18.98
C LEU A 383 -9.62 8.61 18.03
N ILE A 384 -10.70 8.21 17.35
CA ILE A 384 -11.41 9.05 16.38
C ILE A 384 -12.11 10.21 17.12
N GLU A 385 -12.84 9.90 18.18
CA GLU A 385 -13.49 10.90 19.04
C GLU A 385 -12.47 11.85 19.66
N LEU A 386 -11.33 11.33 20.14
CA LEU A 386 -10.27 12.16 20.72
C LEU A 386 -9.64 13.11 19.71
N LEU A 387 -9.33 12.63 18.50
CA LEU A 387 -8.79 13.46 17.43
C LEU A 387 -9.80 14.53 17.01
N ALA A 388 -11.08 14.18 16.85
CA ALA A 388 -12.13 15.14 16.51
C ALA A 388 -12.29 16.22 17.59
N ALA A 389 -12.25 15.84 18.87
CA ALA A 389 -12.31 16.80 19.98
C ALA A 389 -11.08 17.72 20.03
N ALA A 390 -9.88 17.17 19.81
CA ALA A 390 -8.64 17.94 19.77
C ALA A 390 -8.60 18.90 18.57
N ASP A 391 -9.12 18.48 17.41
CA ASP A 391 -9.23 19.31 16.22
C ASP A 391 -10.18 20.50 16.43
N LEU A 392 -11.34 20.26 17.04
CA LEU A 392 -12.26 21.34 17.41
C LEU A 392 -11.61 22.33 18.39
N ALA A 393 -10.81 21.83 19.33
CA ALA A 393 -10.05 22.67 20.25
C ALA A 393 -8.97 23.48 19.52
N LEU A 394 -8.26 22.88 18.55
CA LEU A 394 -7.28 23.57 17.73
C LEU A 394 -7.93 24.67 16.87
N TYR A 395 -9.09 24.39 16.28
CA TYR A 395 -9.88 25.38 15.56
C TYR A 395 -10.18 26.60 16.45
N ARG A 396 -10.61 26.38 17.69
CA ARG A 396 -10.84 27.46 18.67
C ARG A 396 -9.56 28.21 19.03
N ALA A 397 -8.42 27.52 19.13
CA ALA A 397 -7.14 28.17 19.35
C ALA A 397 -6.81 29.13 18.19
N LYS A 398 -7.03 28.69 16.95
CA LYS A 398 -6.84 29.52 15.74
C LYS A 398 -7.81 30.70 15.69
N ASP A 399 -9.09 30.48 15.97
CA ASP A 399 -10.15 31.49 15.89
C ASP A 399 -10.02 32.57 16.99
N SER A 400 -9.62 32.17 18.20
CA SER A 400 -9.48 33.11 19.31
C SER A 400 -8.18 33.94 19.30
N GLY A 401 -7.38 33.84 18.24
CA GLY A 401 -6.19 34.68 18.02
C GLY A 401 -4.87 33.94 17.98
N ARG A 402 -4.87 32.61 17.78
CA ARG A 402 -3.68 31.75 17.62
C ARG A 402 -2.75 31.75 18.84
N ASN A 403 -1.59 31.10 18.73
CA ASN A 403 -0.54 31.03 19.74
C ASN A 403 -1.06 30.70 21.15
N ARG A 404 -1.85 29.65 21.27
CA ARG A 404 -2.47 29.22 22.55
C ARG A 404 -2.84 27.75 22.56
N VAL A 405 -3.07 27.25 23.77
CA VAL A 405 -3.64 25.92 24.01
C VAL A 405 -5.13 26.06 24.30
N CYS A 406 -5.95 25.23 23.65
CA CYS A 406 -7.37 25.11 23.94
C CYS A 406 -7.75 23.66 24.25
N LEU A 407 -8.80 23.50 25.06
CA LEU A 407 -9.48 22.24 25.33
C LEU A 407 -10.89 22.25 24.72
N PRO A 408 -11.52 21.09 24.53
CA PRO A 408 -12.91 20.99 24.11
C PRO A 408 -13.78 21.50 25.26
N VAL A 409 -14.93 22.07 24.93
CA VAL A 409 -15.87 22.53 25.96
C VAL A 409 -16.64 21.30 26.43
N SER A 410 -16.59 20.99 27.71
CA SER A 410 -17.32 19.86 28.27
C SER A 410 -18.83 20.05 28.06
N GLY A 411 -19.49 19.13 27.36
CA GLY A 411 -20.94 19.13 27.15
C GLY A 411 -21.44 19.33 25.72
N MET A 412 -20.77 18.78 24.70
CA MET A 412 -21.38 18.65 23.37
C MET A 412 -22.24 17.38 23.29
N PRO A 413 -23.49 17.46 22.77
CA PRO A 413 -24.33 16.29 22.50
C PRO A 413 -23.78 15.48 21.31
N ASP A 414 -24.22 14.23 21.25
CA ASP A 414 -23.89 13.18 20.28
C ASP A 414 -23.66 13.68 18.83
N PHE A 415 -22.56 13.26 18.21
CA PHE A 415 -22.23 13.57 16.82
C PHE A 415 -23.06 12.71 15.86
N THR A 416 -24.25 13.18 15.49
CA THR A 416 -24.98 12.69 14.29
C THR A 416 -25.21 13.74 13.22
N GLU A 417 -24.83 15.02 13.41
CA GLU A 417 -25.03 16.04 12.38
C GLU A 417 -23.75 16.80 12.05
N ARG A 418 -23.22 16.53 10.86
CA ARG A 418 -22.26 17.42 10.18
C ARG A 418 -22.98 18.75 9.88
N PRO A 419 -22.38 19.93 10.13
CA PRO A 419 -22.91 21.17 9.61
C PRO A 419 -22.81 21.16 8.08
N ALA A 420 -23.95 21.29 7.42
CA ALA A 420 -24.06 21.42 5.99
C ALA A 420 -23.39 22.72 5.50
N GLY A 421 -22.61 22.59 4.42
CA GLY A 421 -22.51 23.57 3.35
C GLY A 421 -21.97 24.97 3.69
N ARG A 422 -20.74 25.24 3.23
CA ARG A 422 -20.32 26.60 2.87
C ARG A 422 -21.32 27.18 1.84
N PRO A 423 -21.84 28.41 1.98
CA PRO A 423 -22.46 29.10 0.87
C PRO A 423 -21.36 29.62 -0.06
N GLY A 424 -21.38 29.14 -1.30
CA GLY A 424 -20.57 29.69 -2.39
C GLY A 424 -21.01 31.12 -2.68
N GLY A 425 -20.11 32.08 -2.44
CA GLY A 425 -20.24 33.44 -2.93
C GLY A 425 -19.77 33.53 -4.37
N GLY A 426 -20.58 34.13 -5.25
CA GLY A 426 -20.12 34.55 -6.58
C GLY A 426 -21.18 34.53 -7.67
N GLY A 427 -22.32 35.20 -7.46
CA GLY A 427 -23.19 35.57 -8.57
C GLY A 427 -22.51 36.61 -9.46
N ARG A 428 -22.29 36.28 -10.73
CA ARG A 428 -22.06 37.25 -11.80
C ARG A 428 -23.12 37.05 -12.86
N THR A 429 -23.95 38.08 -12.96
CA THR A 429 -24.97 38.36 -13.96
C THR A 429 -24.42 38.31 -15.37
N ALA A 430 -25.06 37.55 -16.25
CA ALA A 430 -24.99 37.73 -17.70
C ALA A 430 -25.97 38.85 -18.11
N PRO A 431 -25.64 39.74 -19.06
CA PRO A 431 -26.65 40.49 -19.78
C PRO A 431 -27.11 39.70 -21.02
N ALA A 432 -28.37 39.93 -21.35
CA ALA A 432 -29.08 39.42 -22.50
C ALA A 432 -28.56 40.00 -23.83
N ALA A 433 -28.98 39.33 -24.90
CA ALA A 433 -28.72 39.60 -26.30
C ALA A 433 -28.97 41.04 -26.75
N GLU A 434 -28.06 41.54 -27.59
CA GLU A 434 -28.32 42.02 -28.96
C GLU A 434 -27.07 41.79 -29.83
#